data_AF-A0A4R2NPI5-F1
#
_entry.id   AF-A0A4R2NPI5-F1
#
_cell.length_a   1.000
_cell.length_b   1.000
_cell.length_c   1.000
_cell.angle_alpha   90.00
_cell.angle_beta   90.00
_cell.angle_gamma   90.00
#
_symmetry.space_group_name_H-M   'P 1'
#
loop_
_entity.id
_entity.type
_entity.pdbx_description
1 polymer ?
#
loop_
_entity_poly.entity_id
_entity_poly.type
_entity_poly.pdbx_seq_one_letter_code
_entity_poly.pdbx_strand_id
1 'polypeptide(L)'
;MKCTFELNSRGFIKQRESFDLEFKQTFHFGDSLAEYMRSIVGMANNKGGEIIFGIKDKPRELKGLQNEKFEDCDPNKINQFISQYFSHEVMWNMETHEIHGLKFGRLWVEEAPQKPIVCSKTYKNILREAAIYYR
;
A
#
# COMPACT_ATOMS: atom_id res chain seq x y z
N MET A 1 -3.86 14.18 -4.66
CA MET A 1 -5.23 13.83 -4.22
C MET A 1 -5.33 14.14 -2.74
N LYS A 2 -6.36 14.87 -2.27
CA LYS A 2 -6.59 15.02 -0.83
C LYS A 2 -7.17 13.70 -0.33
N CYS A 3 -6.49 13.02 0.59
CA CYS A 3 -7.00 11.82 1.24
C CYS A 3 -8.20 12.20 2.12
N THR A 4 -9.38 12.37 1.51
CA THR A 4 -10.63 12.72 2.20
C THR A 4 -11.58 11.53 2.19
N PHE A 5 -11.80 10.95 3.36
CA PHE A 5 -12.78 9.87 3.55
C PHE A 5 -14.17 10.44 3.83
N GLU A 6 -15.20 9.80 3.29
CA GLU A 6 -16.57 10.08 3.70
C GLU A 6 -16.99 9.09 4.78
N LEU A 7 -17.52 9.60 5.89
CA LEU A 7 -18.03 8.76 6.97
C LEU A 7 -19.55 8.57 6.83
N ASN A 8 -20.03 7.38 7.20
CA ASN A 8 -21.46 7.13 7.39
C ASN A 8 -21.92 7.63 8.76
N SER A 9 -23.22 7.53 9.03
CA SER A 9 -23.82 7.95 10.31
C SER A 9 -23.28 7.21 11.55
N ARG A 10 -22.54 6.12 11.38
CA ARG A 10 -21.88 5.34 12.44
C ARG A 10 -20.38 5.66 12.57
N GLY A 11 -19.85 6.60 11.81
CA GLY A 11 -18.43 6.97 11.81
C GLY A 11 -17.51 6.03 11.02
N PHE A 12 -18.06 5.16 10.17
CA PHE A 12 -17.26 4.26 9.32
C PHE A 12 -17.08 4.81 7.92
N ILE A 13 -15.95 4.48 7.31
CA ILE A 13 -15.63 4.88 5.93
C ILE A 13 -16.64 4.26 4.96
N LYS A 14 -17.24 5.10 4.11
CA LYS A 14 -18.17 4.71 3.05
C LYS A 14 -17.43 4.06 1.88
N GLN A 15 -16.25 4.57 1.54
CA GLN A 15 -15.40 4.01 0.49
C GLN A 15 -15.09 2.54 0.80
N ARG A 16 -15.11 1.71 -0.25
CA ARG A 16 -14.76 0.29 -0.17
C ARG A 16 -13.39 0.09 -0.79
N GLU A 17 -12.72 -0.97 -0.39
CA GLU A 17 -11.54 -1.45 -1.11
C GLU A 17 -11.89 -1.76 -2.56
N SER A 18 -10.91 -1.54 -3.42
CA SER A 18 -11.03 -1.43 -4.86
C SER A 18 -9.80 -2.04 -5.53
N PHE A 19 -9.72 -1.99 -6.85
CA PHE A 19 -8.52 -2.37 -7.58
C PHE A 19 -7.34 -1.40 -7.31
N ASP A 20 -7.65 -0.15 -6.96
CA ASP A 20 -6.71 0.96 -6.73
C ASP A 20 -6.68 1.46 -5.27
N LEU A 21 -7.42 0.84 -4.35
CA LEU A 21 -7.50 1.25 -2.95
C LEU A 21 -7.54 0.04 -2.02
N GLU A 22 -6.58 -0.03 -1.09
CA GLU A 22 -6.51 -1.04 -0.03
C GLU A 22 -6.40 -0.38 1.35
N PHE A 23 -7.06 -0.96 2.35
CA PHE A 23 -7.03 -0.48 3.73
C PHE A 23 -6.22 -1.44 4.62
N LYS A 24 -5.34 -0.86 5.43
CA LYS A 24 -4.60 -1.56 6.47
C LYS A 24 -4.74 -0.84 7.79
N GLN A 25 -4.78 -1.60 8.88
CA GLN A 25 -4.80 -0.99 10.21
C GLN A 25 -3.41 -0.53 10.63
N THR A 26 -2.39 -1.38 10.43
CA THR A 26 -1.05 -1.17 10.96
C THR A 26 0.00 -1.48 9.89
N PHE A 27 1.08 -0.69 9.87
CA PHE A 27 2.26 -0.94 9.06
C PHE A 27 3.24 -1.86 9.79
N HIS A 28 3.67 -2.93 9.11
CA HIS A 28 4.64 -3.89 9.63
C HIS A 28 5.74 -4.16 8.60
N PHE A 29 6.97 -4.37 9.07
CA PHE A 29 8.09 -4.85 8.26
C PHE A 29 8.03 -6.38 8.08
N GLY A 30 8.94 -6.92 7.26
CA GLY A 30 9.04 -8.36 7.02
C GLY A 30 8.00 -8.84 6.01
N ASP A 31 7.24 -9.88 6.35
CA ASP A 31 6.27 -10.50 5.44
C ASP A 31 5.18 -9.54 4.98
N SER A 32 4.74 -8.64 5.85
CA SER A 32 3.76 -7.62 5.49
C SER A 32 4.29 -6.63 4.44
N LEU A 33 5.59 -6.31 4.46
CA LEU A 33 6.17 -5.48 3.41
C LEU A 33 6.09 -6.16 2.04
N ALA A 34 6.31 -7.48 1.99
CA ALA A 34 6.15 -8.25 0.75
C ALA A 34 4.70 -8.24 0.25
N GLU A 35 3.72 -8.32 1.15
CA GLU A 35 2.30 -8.20 0.82
C GLU A 35 1.95 -6.81 0.28
N TYR A 36 2.44 -5.75 0.93
CA TYR A 36 2.22 -4.38 0.49
C TYR A 36 2.81 -4.15 -0.90
N MET A 37 4.05 -4.61 -1.13
CA MET A 37 4.72 -4.46 -2.42
C MET A 37 4.04 -5.29 -3.52
N ARG A 38 3.50 -6.46 -3.19
CA ARG A 38 2.69 -7.23 -4.14
C ARG A 38 1.45 -6.46 -4.58
N SER A 39 0.73 -5.83 -3.64
CA SER A 39 -0.42 -4.99 -3.95
C SER A 39 -0.03 -3.75 -4.74
N ILE A 40 1.03 -3.03 -4.33
CA ILE A 40 1.54 -1.84 -5.00
C ILE A 40 1.97 -2.14 -6.44
N VAL A 41 2.72 -3.21 -6.67
CA VAL A 41 3.10 -3.63 -8.02
C VAL A 41 1.86 -4.05 -8.83
N GLY A 42 0.90 -4.73 -8.20
CA GLY A 42 -0.36 -5.08 -8.85
C GLY A 42 -1.18 -3.87 -9.29
N MET A 43 -1.22 -2.82 -8.48
CA MET A 43 -1.84 -1.54 -8.80
C MET A 43 -1.08 -0.79 -9.91
N ALA A 44 0.26 -0.77 -9.84
CA ALA A 44 1.12 -0.14 -10.85
C ALA A 44 0.99 -0.80 -12.23
N ASN A 45 0.85 -2.13 -12.27
CA ASN A 45 0.55 -2.87 -13.49
C ASN A 45 -0.83 -2.54 -14.08
N ASN A 46 -1.73 -1.94 -13.31
CA ASN A 46 -3.03 -1.47 -13.77
C ASN A 46 -2.99 0.04 -14.09
N LYS A 47 -3.48 0.88 -13.19
CA LYS A 47 -3.61 2.36 -13.34
C LYS A 47 -2.95 3.15 -12.18
N GLY A 48 -2.16 2.47 -11.35
CA GLY A 48 -1.74 3.00 -10.06
C GLY A 48 -2.80 2.80 -8.98
N GLY A 49 -2.50 3.24 -7.77
CA GLY A 49 -3.37 3.05 -6.60
C GLY A 49 -2.66 3.35 -5.29
N GLU A 50 -3.33 3.05 -4.18
CA GLU A 50 -2.83 3.34 -2.84
C GLU A 50 -3.27 2.35 -1.77
N ILE A 51 -2.41 2.24 -0.76
CA ILE A 51 -2.68 1.56 0.50
C ILE A 51 -2.75 2.63 1.59
N ILE A 52 -3.87 2.68 2.31
CA ILE A 52 -4.05 3.58 3.45
C ILE A 52 -3.94 2.80 4.76
N PHE A 53 -3.01 3.24 5.60
CA PHE A 53 -2.76 2.72 6.94
C PHE A 53 -3.48 3.53 8.01
N GLY A 54 -3.93 2.85 9.07
CA GLY A 54 -4.73 3.43 10.16
C GLY A 54 -6.23 3.17 10.04
N ILE A 55 -6.66 2.26 9.16
CA ILE A 55 -8.07 1.90 8.96
C ILE A 55 -8.27 0.42 9.28
N LYS A 56 -9.19 0.12 10.21
CA LYS A 56 -9.53 -1.26 10.56
C LYS A 56 -10.38 -1.90 9.46
N ASP A 57 -9.98 -3.03 8.90
CA ASP A 57 -10.68 -3.73 7.80
C ASP A 57 -12.20 -3.86 8.01
N LYS A 58 -12.63 -4.35 9.18
CA LYS A 58 -14.06 -4.46 9.53
C LYS A 58 -14.31 -3.83 10.91
N PRO A 59 -15.11 -2.75 11.02
CA PRO A 59 -16.05 -2.18 10.04
C PRO A 59 -15.55 -0.97 9.20
N ARG A 60 -14.25 -0.87 8.84
CA ARG A 60 -13.64 0.36 8.24
C ARG A 60 -13.71 1.57 9.17
N GLU A 61 -13.23 1.33 10.39
CA GLU A 61 -13.13 2.33 11.45
C GLU A 61 -11.80 3.09 11.33
N LEU A 62 -11.87 4.41 11.47
CA LEU A 62 -10.69 5.27 11.60
C LEU A 62 -10.00 4.99 12.93
N LYS A 63 -8.80 4.39 12.89
CA LYS A 63 -7.96 4.17 14.09
C LYS A 63 -6.76 5.10 14.15
N GLY A 64 -6.27 5.54 12.99
CA GLY A 64 -4.98 6.18 12.86
C GLY A 64 -3.81 5.22 13.09
N LEU A 65 -2.60 5.69 12.79
CA LEU A 65 -1.36 5.00 13.06
C LEU A 65 -1.18 4.85 14.58
N GLN A 66 -0.87 3.64 15.02
CA GLN A 66 -0.71 3.30 16.45
C GLN A 66 0.74 3.39 16.92
N ASN A 67 1.67 3.68 16.01
CA ASN A 67 3.10 3.82 16.27
C ASN A 67 3.77 4.55 15.08
N GLU A 68 5.04 4.89 15.27
CA GLU A 68 5.85 5.68 14.33
C GLU A 68 6.49 4.83 13.22
N LYS A 69 6.27 3.50 13.17
CA LYS A 69 6.98 2.61 12.21
C LYS A 69 6.78 2.98 10.74
N PHE A 70 5.62 3.55 10.41
CA PHE A 70 5.34 4.03 9.06
C PHE A 70 6.17 5.29 8.74
N GLU A 71 6.32 6.19 9.72
CA GLU A 71 7.06 7.44 9.59
C GLU A 71 8.58 7.21 9.60
N ASP A 72 9.03 6.28 10.44
CA ASP A 72 10.42 5.86 10.55
C ASP A 72 10.85 4.91 9.43
N CYS A 73 9.94 4.58 8.51
CA CYS A 73 10.23 3.69 7.40
C CYS A 73 11.18 4.38 6.41
N ASP A 74 12.45 3.99 6.45
CA ASP A 74 13.46 4.40 5.47
C ASP A 74 13.04 3.96 4.04
N PRO A 75 12.80 4.91 3.11
CA PRO A 75 12.43 4.61 1.73
C PRO A 75 13.41 3.68 1.01
N ASN A 76 14.69 3.69 1.39
CA ASN A 76 15.69 2.80 0.79
C ASN A 76 15.36 1.33 1.03
N LYS A 77 14.73 0.97 2.15
CA LYS A 77 14.32 -0.42 2.41
C LYS A 77 13.27 -0.89 1.40
N ILE A 78 12.34 -0.01 1.06
CA ILE A 78 11.30 -0.29 0.05
C ILE A 78 11.94 -0.38 -1.33
N ASN A 79 12.82 0.57 -1.70
CA ASN A 79 13.52 0.55 -2.99
C ASN A 79 14.39 -0.70 -3.18
N GLN A 80 15.11 -1.11 -2.13
CA GLN A 80 15.89 -2.35 -2.13
C GLN A 80 14.99 -3.57 -2.30
N PHE A 81 13.86 -3.62 -1.58
CA PHE A 81 12.89 -4.70 -1.72
C PHE A 81 12.34 -4.77 -3.15
N ILE A 82 11.92 -3.64 -3.73
CA ILE A 82 11.37 -3.59 -5.08
C ILE A 82 12.41 -4.07 -6.09
N SER A 83 13.62 -3.53 -6.03
CA SER A 83 14.73 -3.88 -6.93
C SER A 83 15.14 -5.35 -6.81
N GLN A 84 14.99 -5.94 -5.62
CA GLN A 84 15.32 -7.34 -5.38
C GLN A 84 14.29 -8.31 -5.96
N TYR A 85 12.99 -7.95 -5.94
CA TYR A 85 11.89 -8.87 -6.21
C TYR A 85 11.10 -8.57 -7.49
N PHE A 86 11.30 -7.43 -8.14
CA PHE A 86 10.54 -7.03 -9.32
C PHE A 86 11.43 -6.56 -10.47
N SER A 87 10.94 -6.71 -11.71
CA SER A 87 11.74 -6.56 -12.93
C SER A 87 11.95 -5.12 -13.41
N HIS A 88 11.13 -4.18 -12.95
CA HIS A 88 11.17 -2.78 -13.37
C HIS A 88 11.07 -1.86 -12.16
N GLU A 89 11.52 -0.62 -12.36
CA GLU A 89 11.32 0.45 -11.39
C GLU A 89 9.84 0.74 -11.19
N VAL A 90 9.49 1.11 -9.96
CA VAL A 90 8.13 1.42 -9.54
C VAL A 90 8.13 2.82 -8.96
N MET A 91 7.36 3.73 -9.54
CA MET A 91 7.23 5.10 -9.05
C MET A 91 6.23 5.12 -7.90
N TRP A 92 6.73 4.97 -6.67
CA TRP A 92 5.95 4.97 -5.45
C TRP A 92 6.34 6.14 -4.55
N ASN A 93 5.43 6.52 -3.67
CA ASN A 93 5.67 7.52 -2.64
C ASN A 93 4.93 7.14 -1.36
N MET A 94 5.35 7.75 -0.25
CA MET A 94 4.77 7.53 1.06
C MET A 94 4.70 8.82 1.86
N GLU A 95 3.57 9.08 2.51
CA GLU A 95 3.34 10.29 3.27
C GLU A 95 2.34 10.04 4.40
N THR A 96 2.32 10.93 5.39
CA THR A 96 1.29 10.91 6.43
C THR A 96 0.30 12.05 6.26
N HIS A 97 -0.96 11.79 6.58
CA HIS A 97 -2.02 12.80 6.61
C HIS A 97 -2.73 12.81 7.95
N GLU A 98 -3.15 13.99 8.40
CA GLU A 98 -4.00 14.13 9.58
C GLU A 98 -5.46 14.33 9.15
N ILE A 99 -6.35 13.50 9.66
CA ILE A 99 -7.79 13.52 9.38
C ILE A 99 -8.52 13.33 10.70
N HIS A 100 -9.37 14.30 11.09
CA HIS A 100 -10.10 14.28 12.35
C HIS A 100 -9.20 14.12 13.60
N GLY A 101 -7.99 14.70 13.59
CA GLY A 101 -7.02 14.59 14.69
C GLY A 101 -6.32 13.22 14.79
N LEU A 102 -6.54 12.33 13.82
CA LEU A 102 -5.87 11.04 13.71
C LEU A 102 -4.89 11.08 12.53
N LYS A 103 -3.70 10.52 12.73
CA LYS A 103 -2.66 10.42 11.68
C LYS A 103 -2.82 9.13 10.89
N PHE A 104 -2.76 9.20 9.57
CA PHE A 104 -2.89 8.07 8.65
C PHE A 104 -1.66 8.00 7.76
N GLY A 105 -1.26 6.78 7.40
CA GLY A 105 -0.18 6.55 6.45
C GLY A 105 -0.75 6.31 5.06
N ARG A 106 -0.16 6.91 4.04
CA ARG A 106 -0.51 6.70 2.63
C ARG A 106 0.72 6.20 1.88
N LEU A 107 0.62 5.01 1.30
CA LEU A 107 1.63 4.44 0.39
C LEU A 107 0.96 4.31 -0.98
N TRP A 108 1.43 5.04 -1.98
CA TRP A 108 0.80 5.05 -3.29
C TRP A 108 1.80 4.86 -4.41
N VAL A 109 1.26 4.53 -5.57
CA VAL A 109 2.03 4.21 -6.76
C VAL A 109 1.32 4.75 -8.00
N GLU A 110 2.12 5.20 -8.95
CA GLU A 110 1.63 5.59 -10.27
C GLU A 110 1.48 4.37 -11.19
N GLU A 111 0.77 4.55 -12.30
CA GLU A 111 0.79 3.56 -13.37
C GLU A 111 2.24 3.37 -13.85
N ALA A 112 2.67 2.12 -13.95
CA ALA A 112 4.04 1.83 -14.35
C ALA A 112 4.25 2.26 -15.82
N PRO A 113 5.35 2.98 -16.12
CA PRO A 113 5.64 3.42 -17.48
C PRO A 113 6.00 2.23 -18.39
N GLN A 114 6.50 1.14 -17.79
CA GLN A 114 6.80 -0.12 -18.46
C GLN A 114 6.04 -1.26 -17.79
N LYS A 115 5.17 -1.92 -18.55
CA LYS A 115 4.33 -3.04 -18.10
C LYS A 115 4.54 -4.27 -18.98
N PRO A 116 4.46 -5.50 -18.43
CA PRO A 116 4.22 -5.79 -17.02
C PRO A 116 5.49 -5.71 -16.16
N ILE A 117 5.34 -5.29 -14.91
CA ILE A 117 6.28 -5.57 -13.82
C ILE A 117 6.11 -7.03 -13.43
N VAL A 118 7.16 -7.83 -13.63
CA VAL A 118 7.20 -9.25 -13.33
C VAL A 118 7.91 -9.48 -12.01
N CYS A 119 7.46 -10.45 -11.22
CA CYS A 119 8.16 -10.88 -10.03
C CYS A 119 9.39 -11.70 -10.39
N SER A 120 10.58 -11.20 -10.05
CA SER A 120 11.86 -11.78 -10.41
C SER A 120 12.31 -12.91 -9.48
N LYS A 121 11.77 -12.99 -8.26
CA LYS A 121 12.19 -13.97 -7.24
C LYS A 121 11.03 -14.37 -6.33
N THR A 122 11.03 -15.62 -5.89
CA THR A 122 10.07 -16.11 -4.88
C THR A 122 10.40 -15.53 -3.49
N TYR A 123 9.38 -15.10 -2.76
CA TYR A 123 9.45 -14.74 -1.34
C TYR A 123 8.39 -15.52 -0.58
N LYS A 124 8.82 -16.59 0.10
CA LYS A 124 7.95 -17.52 0.85
C LYS A 124 6.75 -17.94 -0.01
N ASN A 125 5.54 -17.84 0.53
CA ASN A 125 4.26 -18.07 -0.13
C ASN A 125 3.57 -16.76 -0.59
N ILE A 126 4.26 -15.61 -0.51
CA ILE A 126 3.69 -14.29 -0.78
C ILE A 126 3.98 -13.86 -2.22
N LEU A 127 5.26 -13.93 -2.60
CA LEU A 127 5.74 -13.65 -3.95
C LEU A 127 6.15 -14.94 -4.65
N ARG A 128 5.79 -15.07 -5.93
CA ARG A 128 6.07 -16.22 -6.79
C ARG A 128 6.86 -15.73 -7.99
N GLU A 129 8.03 -16.31 -8.21
CA GLU A 129 8.85 -16.03 -9.38
C GLU A 129 8.07 -16.20 -10.70
N ALA A 130 8.39 -15.34 -11.67
CA ALA A 130 7.71 -15.21 -12.96
C ALA A 130 6.21 -14.87 -12.88
N ALA A 131 5.65 -14.61 -11.69
CA ALA A 131 4.28 -14.15 -11.57
C ALA A 131 4.16 -12.67 -11.98
N ILE A 132 3.03 -12.34 -12.58
CA ILE A 132 2.61 -10.96 -12.78
C ILE A 132 1.41 -10.73 -11.87
N TYR A 133 1.50 -9.73 -11.01
CA TYR A 133 0.42 -9.32 -10.13
C TYR A 133 -0.41 -8.24 -10.82
N TYR A 134 -1.73 -8.36 -10.72
CA TYR A 134 -2.71 -7.35 -11.12
C TYR A 134 -3.72 -7.19 -10.00
N ARG A 135 -4.20 -5.96 -9.83
CA ARG A 135 -5.33 -5.62 -8.96
C ARG A 135 -6.48 -5.07 -9.76
#